data_AF-A0A2V7UAE1-F1
#
_entry.id   AF-A0A2V7UAE1-F1
#
_cell.length_a   1.000
_cell.length_b   1.000
_cell.length_c   1.000
_cell.angle_alpha   90.00
_cell.angle_beta   90.00
_cell.angle_gamma   90.00
#
_symmetry.space_group_name_H-M   'P 1'
#
loop_
_entity.id
_entity.type
_entity.pdbx_description
1 polymer ?
#
loop_
_entity_poly.entity_id
_entity_poly.type
_entity_poly.pdbx_seq_one_letter_code
_entity_poly.pdbx_strand_id
1 'polypeptide(L)'
;MRLRPTVVEALGRLGVAAGPDDTPERLRERLNERYLDEVRELKQRQQAGAIPRRDYAQHVQALKERYAVLGLPLTLWREEPEGDR
;
A
#
# COMPACT_ATOMS: atom_id res chain seq x y z
N MET A 1 7.01 -12.64 -15.04
CA MET A 1 5.74 -11.89 -14.93
C MET A 1 6.10 -10.43 -14.66
N ARG A 2 5.60 -9.47 -15.44
CA ARG A 2 6.01 -8.06 -15.32
C ARG A 2 4.97 -7.28 -14.52
N LEU A 3 5.43 -6.53 -13.52
CA LEU A 3 4.58 -5.61 -12.75
C LEU A 3 4.46 -4.30 -13.51
N ARG A 4 3.29 -3.65 -13.42
CA ARG A 4 3.10 -2.33 -14.01
C ARG A 4 4.08 -1.34 -13.36
N PRO A 5 4.72 -0.46 -14.15
CA PRO A 5 5.68 0.52 -13.62
C PRO A 5 5.05 1.41 -12.54
N THR A 6 3.79 1.81 -12.70
CA THR A 6 3.05 2.60 -11.72
C THR A 6 2.90 1.91 -10.36
N VAL A 7 2.76 0.57 -10.36
CA VAL A 7 2.69 -0.22 -9.13
C VAL A 7 4.06 -0.36 -8.50
N VAL A 8 5.10 -0.61 -9.28
CA VAL A 8 6.49 -0.66 -8.78
C VAL A 8 6.89 0.67 -8.14
N GLU A 9 6.58 1.80 -8.77
CA GLU A 9 6.83 3.12 -8.20
C GLU A 9 6.04 3.36 -6.90
N ALA A 10 4.76 3.00 -6.86
CA ALA A 10 3.94 3.14 -5.66
C ALA A 10 4.47 2.28 -4.50
N LEU A 11 4.85 1.03 -4.78
CA LEU A 11 5.49 0.14 -3.81
C LEU A 11 6.79 0.73 -3.28
N GLY A 12 7.65 1.25 -4.17
CA GLY A 12 8.91 1.90 -3.80
C GLY A 12 8.70 3.12 -2.89
N ARG A 13 7.68 3.95 -3.16
CA ARG A 13 7.32 5.10 -2.31
C ARG A 13 6.82 4.67 -0.92
N LEU A 14 6.21 3.49 -0.82
CA LEU A 14 5.75 2.89 0.43
C LEU A 14 6.85 2.03 1.10
N GLY A 15 8.06 2.02 0.55
CA GLY A 15 9.21 1.29 1.12
C GLY A 15 9.16 -0.23 0.89
N VAL A 16 8.41 -0.69 -0.11
CA VAL A 16 8.37 -2.09 -0.55
C VAL A 16 9.10 -2.19 -1.89
N ALA A 17 10.25 -2.85 -1.90
CA ALA A 17 10.97 -3.12 -3.13
C ALA A 17 10.37 -4.36 -3.81
N ALA A 18 10.04 -4.23 -5.10
CA ALA A 18 9.64 -5.36 -5.92
C ALA A 18 10.89 -6.07 -6.48
N GLY A 19 11.14 -7.30 -6.05
CA GLY A 19 12.19 -8.15 -6.60
C GLY A 19 11.77 -8.86 -7.89
N PRO A 20 12.74 -9.40 -8.67
CA PRO A 20 12.47 -10.15 -9.90
C PRO A 20 11.69 -11.45 -9.66
N ASP A 21 11.82 -12.05 -8.46
CA ASP A 21 11.10 -13.26 -8.03
C ASP A 21 9.86 -12.97 -7.18
N ASP A 22 9.56 -11.70 -6.89
CA ASP A 22 8.41 -11.36 -6.07
C ASP A 22 7.11 -11.42 -6.88
N THR A 23 6.12 -12.13 -6.33
CA THR A 23 4.77 -12.16 -6.89
C THR A 23 3.94 -10.98 -6.38
N PRO A 24 2.95 -10.49 -7.14
CA PRO A 24 2.07 -9.42 -6.68
C PRO A 24 1.30 -9.80 -5.41
N GLU A 25 1.04 -11.10 -5.19
CA GLU A 25 0.49 -11.62 -3.93
C GLU A 25 1.44 -11.35 -2.77
N ARG A 26 2.70 -11.75 -2.89
CA ARG A 26 3.73 -11.55 -1.86
C ARG A 26 4.01 -10.07 -1.59
N LEU A 27 4.01 -9.24 -2.64
CA LEU A 27 4.16 -7.79 -2.51
C LEU A 27 2.97 -7.16 -1.81
N ARG A 28 1.75 -7.60 -2.14
CA ARG A 28 0.53 -7.15 -1.46
C ARG A 28 0.52 -7.56 0.01
N GLU A 29 0.96 -8.76 0.35
CA GLU A 29 1.10 -9.20 1.74
C GLU A 29 2.07 -8.29 2.50
N ARG A 30 3.28 -8.08 1.98
CA ARG A 30 4.26 -7.15 2.60
C ARG A 30 3.71 -5.74 2.77
N LEU A 31 2.97 -5.26 1.76
CA LEU A 31 2.33 -3.94 1.81
C LEU A 31 1.22 -3.89 2.88
N ASN A 32 0.46 -4.97 3.01
CA ASN A 32 -0.60 -5.11 4.00
C ASN A 32 -0.04 -5.15 5.42
N GLU A 33 1.05 -5.89 5.64
CA GLU A 33 1.77 -5.88 6.92
C GLU A 33 2.20 -4.46 7.28
N ARG A 34 2.81 -3.74 6.33
CA ARG A 34 3.24 -2.36 6.56
C ARG A 34 2.07 -1.41 6.84
N TYR A 35 0.96 -1.56 6.13
CA TYR A 35 -0.27 -0.80 6.42
C TYR A 35 -0.80 -1.07 7.83
N LEU A 36 -0.79 -2.34 8.28
CA LEU A 36 -1.21 -2.70 9.64
C LEU A 36 -0.29 -2.11 10.70
N ASP A 37 1.03 -2.10 10.48
CA ASP A 37 1.99 -1.45 11.37
C ASP A 37 1.75 0.06 11.47
N GLU A 38 1.53 0.75 10.35
CA GLU A 38 1.21 2.19 10.34
C GLU A 38 -0.10 2.50 11.07
N VAL A 39 -1.14 1.67 10.88
CA VAL A 39 -2.41 1.80 11.62
C VAL A 39 -2.19 1.58 13.12
N ARG A 40 -1.37 0.60 13.50
CA ARG A 40 -1.01 0.36 14.90
C ARG A 40 -0.26 1.56 15.48
N GLU A 41 0.68 2.14 14.74
CA GLU A 41 1.40 3.34 15.17
C GLU A 41 0.43 4.52 15.35
N LEU A 42 -0.48 4.77 14.40
CA LEU A 42 -1.52 5.79 14.53
C LEU A 42 -2.37 5.58 15.77
N LYS A 43 -2.78 4.34 16.04
CA LYS A 43 -3.57 3.98 17.23
C LYS A 43 -2.76 4.18 18.52
N GLN A 44 -1.46 3.87 18.51
CA GLN A 44 -0.59 4.13 19.66
C GLN A 44 -0.43 5.63 19.90
N ARG A 45 -0.22 6.44 18.86
CA ARG A 45 -0.13 7.90 18.95
C ARG A 45 -1.44 8.53 19.42
N GLN A 46 -2.58 7.99 18.99
CA GLN A 46 -3.90 8.38 19.51
C GLN A 46 -4.02 8.06 21.01
N GLN A 47 -3.66 6.85 21.43
CA GLN A 47 -3.71 6.44 22.85
C GLN A 47 -2.75 7.25 23.72
N ALA A 48 -1.58 7.62 23.19
CA ALA A 48 -0.63 8.50 23.86
C ALA A 48 -1.10 9.97 23.92
N GLY A 49 -2.27 10.31 23.35
CA GLY A 49 -2.81 11.66 23.32
C GLY A 49 -2.13 12.60 22.31
N ALA A 50 -1.19 12.09 21.50
CA ALA A 50 -0.51 12.88 20.47
C ALA A 50 -1.43 13.20 19.27
N ILE A 51 -2.47 12.39 19.04
CA ILE A 51 -3.48 12.61 18.01
C ILE A 51 -4.86 12.66 18.67
N PRO A 52 -5.60 13.78 18.55
CA PRO A 52 -6.96 13.86 19.04
C PRO A 52 -7.85 12.81 18.35
N ARG A 53 -8.78 12.20 19.09
CA ARG A 53 -9.66 11.15 18.56
C ARG A 53 -10.48 11.57 17.34
N ARG A 54 -10.84 12.87 17.25
CA ARG A 54 -11.51 13.45 16.08
C ARG A 54 -10.64 13.47 14.82
N ASP A 55 -9.33 13.65 14.98
CA ASP A 55 -8.38 13.76 13.87
C ASP A 55 -7.88 12.38 13.43
N TYR A 56 -8.00 11.36 14.28
CA TYR A 56 -7.65 9.96 13.95
C TYR A 56 -8.33 9.47 12.67
N ALA A 57 -9.62 9.79 12.47
CA ALA A 57 -10.33 9.40 11.25
C ALA A 57 -9.70 10.00 9.99
N GLN A 58 -9.27 11.27 10.05
CA GLN A 58 -8.58 11.94 8.95
C GLN A 58 -7.20 11.32 8.69
N HIS A 59 -6.44 11.00 9.74
CA HIS A 59 -5.15 10.33 9.59
C HIS A 59 -5.27 8.93 8.96
N VAL A 60 -6.29 8.15 9.37
CA VAL A 60 -6.57 6.85 8.76
C VAL A 60 -7.02 7.00 7.30
N GLN A 61 -7.81 8.02 6.98
CA GLN A 61 -8.21 8.28 5.60
C GLN A 61 -7.01 8.63 4.72
N ALA A 62 -6.15 9.55 5.17
CA ALA A 62 -4.92 9.90 4.46
C ALA A 62 -3.99 8.68 4.30
N LEU A 63 -3.95 7.78 5.29
CA LEU A 63 -3.23 6.52 5.18
C LEU A 63 -3.84 5.63 4.09
N LYS A 64 -5.16 5.43 4.07
CA LYS A 64 -5.83 4.66 3.02
C LYS A 64 -5.57 5.21 1.63
N GLU A 65 -5.53 6.54 1.47
CA GLU A 65 -5.22 7.18 0.19
C GLU A 65 -3.78 6.90 -0.26
N ARG A 66 -2.81 6.93 0.66
CA ARG A 66 -1.42 6.52 0.35
C ARG A 66 -1.32 5.06 -0.06
N TYR A 67 -2.11 4.20 0.57
CA TYR A 67 -2.18 2.76 0.29
C TYR A 67 -3.27 2.39 -0.72
N ALA A 68 -3.73 3.32 -1.56
CA ALA A 68 -4.79 3.05 -2.55
C ALA A 68 -4.46 1.87 -3.48
N VAL A 69 -3.16 1.64 -3.75
CA VAL A 69 -2.67 0.49 -4.52
C VAL A 69 -3.10 -0.87 -3.91
N LEU A 70 -3.21 -0.96 -2.57
CA LEU A 70 -3.65 -2.16 -1.86
C LEU A 70 -5.13 -2.50 -2.13
N GLY A 71 -5.92 -1.48 -2.49
CA GLY A 71 -7.32 -1.65 -2.90
C GLY A 71 -7.47 -2.15 -4.34
N LEU A 72 -6.40 -2.11 -5.15
CA LEU A 72 -6.44 -2.59 -6.53
C LEU A 72 -6.37 -4.12 -6.58
N PRO A 73 -7.16 -4.79 -7.44
CA PRO A 73 -7.02 -6.22 -7.69
C PRO A 73 -5.64 -6.55 -8.28
N LEU A 74 -5.09 -7.72 -7.92
CA LEU A 74 -3.75 -8.16 -8.33
C LEU A 74 -3.61 -8.36 -9.85
N THR A 75 -4.72 -8.42 -10.58
CA THR A 75 -4.73 -8.39 -12.04
C THR A 75 -4.24 -7.03 -12.57
N LEU A 76 -4.67 -5.93 -11.96
CA LEU A 76 -4.24 -4.57 -12.32
C LEU A 76 -2.82 -4.21 -11.86
N TRP A 77 -2.21 -5.07 -11.03
CA TRP A 77 -0.80 -4.93 -10.64
C TRP A 77 0.15 -5.46 -11.71
N ARG A 78 -0.35 -6.35 -12.56
CA ARG A 78 0.38 -6.94 -13.67
C ARG A 78 0.20 -6.06 -14.89
N GLU A 79 1.25 -5.98 -15.68
CA GLU A 79 1.12 -5.47 -17.04
C GLU A 79 0.25 -6.48 -17.80
N GLU A 80 -0.94 -6.05 -18.23
CA GLU A 80 -1.62 -6.76 -19.30
C GLU A 80 -0.75 -6.62 -20.55
N PRO A 81 -0.53 -7.70 -21.33
CA PRO A 81 0.04 -7.51 -22.65
C PRO A 81 -0.90 -6.56 -23.39
N GLU A 82 -0.39 -5.39 -23.77
CA GLU A 82 -1.14 -4.41 -24.54
C GLU A 82 -1.75 -5.11 -25.75
N GLY A 83 -3.06 -5.35 -25.69
CA GLY A 83 -3.85 -5.71 -26.85
C GLY A 83 -3.94 -4.49 -27.74
N ASP A 84 -3.11 -4.52 -28.78
CA ASP A 84 -3.33 -3.99 -30.12
C ASP A 84 -4.46 -2.95 -30.24
N ARG A 85 -4.10 -1.69 -30.51
CA ARG A 85 -5.02 -0.70 -31.04
C ARG A 85 -4.40 0.04 -32.20
#